data_AF-A0A191UJS8-F1
#
_entry.id   AF-A0A191UJS8-F1
#
_cell.length_a   1.000
_cell.length_b   1.000
_cell.length_c   1.000
_cell.angle_alpha   90.00
_cell.angle_beta   90.00
_cell.angle_gamma   90.00
#
_symmetry.space_group_name_H-M   'P 1'
#
loop_
_entity.id
_entity.type
_entity.pdbx_description
1 polymer ?
#
loop_
_entity_poly.entity_id
_entity_poly.type
_entity_poly.pdbx_seq_one_letter_code
_entity_poly.pdbx_strand_id
1 'polypeptide(L)'
;LGITSTIIGGWGSINQTQLRKLMAYSSIANLGWTMVIITTSPNTAALNIMIYITMLTPTLLLIKNMNMKTLKDSTTTWTTSPTTNTLLTLMLLSLAGL
;
A
#
# COMPACT_ATOMS: atom_id res chain seq x y z
N LEU A 1 -20.25 2.61 5.12
CA LEU A 1 -19.38 2.55 3.93
C LEU A 1 -17.91 2.30 4.28
N GLY A 2 -17.30 3.03 5.23
CA GLY A 2 -15.88 2.85 5.56
C GLY A 2 -15.50 1.46 6.11
N ILE A 3 -16.36 0.85 6.95
CA ILE A 3 -16.12 -0.50 7.49
C ILE A 3 -16.26 -1.58 6.40
N THR A 4 -17.20 -1.42 5.48
CA THR A 4 -17.38 -2.38 4.38
C THR A 4 -16.22 -2.31 3.38
N SER A 5 -15.68 -1.10 3.10
CA SER A 5 -14.53 -0.96 2.19
C SER A 5 -13.22 -1.44 2.82
N THR A 6 -13.02 -1.27 4.13
CA THR A 6 -11.87 -1.86 4.83
C THR A 6 -11.85 -3.39 4.76
N ILE A 7 -13.00 -4.03 4.98
CA ILE A 7 -13.12 -5.50 4.89
C ILE A 7 -12.84 -5.99 3.46
N ILE A 8 -13.44 -5.35 2.45
CA ILE A 8 -13.24 -5.74 1.04
C ILE A 8 -11.80 -5.48 0.59
N GLY A 9 -11.20 -4.36 1.02
CA GLY A 9 -9.80 -4.04 0.74
C GLY A 9 -8.84 -5.03 1.39
N GLY A 10 -9.06 -5.39 2.66
CA GLY A 10 -8.24 -6.35 3.38
C GLY A 10 -8.34 -7.76 2.80
N TRP A 11 -9.56 -8.28 2.64
CA TRP A 11 -9.77 -9.63 2.09
C TRP A 11 -9.36 -9.73 0.62
N GLY A 12 -9.63 -8.69 -0.16
CA GLY A 12 -9.28 -8.62 -1.58
C GLY A 12 -7.78 -8.57 -1.84
N SER A 13 -6.98 -8.16 -0.85
CA SER A 13 -5.51 -8.09 -0.95
C SER A 13 -4.84 -9.47 -0.86
N ILE A 14 -5.38 -10.39 -0.05
CA ILE A 14 -4.71 -11.65 0.34
C ILE A 14 -4.41 -12.56 -0.87
N ASN A 15 -5.26 -12.56 -1.90
CA ASN A 15 -5.15 -13.49 -3.02
C ASN A 15 -4.68 -12.83 -4.34
N GLN A 16 -4.02 -11.68 -4.27
CA GLN A 16 -3.55 -10.97 -5.47
C GLN A 16 -2.07 -11.15 -5.68
N THR A 17 -1.70 -11.64 -6.87
CA THR A 17 -0.30 -11.85 -7.27
C THR A 17 0.33 -10.66 -7.99
N GLN A 18 -0.50 -9.74 -8.50
CA GLN A 18 -0.09 -8.55 -9.23
C GLN A 18 0.12 -7.39 -8.27
N LEU A 19 1.33 -6.83 -8.21
CA LEU A 19 1.70 -5.76 -7.28
C LEU A 19 0.80 -4.52 -7.41
N ARG A 20 0.43 -4.17 -8.64
CA ARG A 20 -0.47 -3.04 -8.89
C ARG A 20 -1.89 -3.28 -8.38
N LYS A 21 -2.39 -4.52 -8.45
CA LYS A 21 -3.72 -4.86 -7.89
C LYS A 21 -3.68 -4.86 -6.37
N LEU A 22 -2.61 -5.40 -5.79
CA LEU A 22 -2.39 -5.41 -4.35
C LEU A 22 -2.39 -3.99 -3.77
N MET A 23 -1.66 -3.05 -4.39
CA MET A 23 -1.68 -1.63 -3.98
C MET A 23 -3.05 -0.96 -4.15
N ALA A 24 -3.85 -1.38 -5.11
CA ALA A 24 -5.22 -0.88 -5.25
C ALA A 24 -6.15 -1.39 -4.13
N TYR A 25 -5.97 -2.63 -3.68
CA TYR A 25 -6.73 -3.14 -2.54
C TYR A 25 -6.28 -2.50 -1.21
N SER A 26 -4.98 -2.26 -1.03
CA SER A 26 -4.49 -1.53 0.15
C SER A 26 -4.98 -0.08 0.19
N SER A 27 -5.12 0.58 -0.98
CA SER A 27 -5.66 1.95 -1.04
C SER A 27 -7.15 2.00 -0.67
N ILE A 28 -7.94 1.01 -1.10
CA ILE A 28 -9.35 0.86 -0.70
C ILE A 28 -9.46 0.67 0.82
N ALA A 29 -8.57 -0.13 1.42
CA ALA A 29 -8.56 -0.35 2.85
C ALA A 29 -8.20 0.93 3.62
N ASN A 30 -7.13 1.64 3.25
CA ASN A 30 -6.73 2.84 3.96
C ASN A 30 -7.76 3.98 3.79
N LEU A 31 -8.32 4.16 2.59
CA LEU A 31 -9.41 5.12 2.36
C LEU A 31 -10.67 4.74 3.16
N GLY A 32 -10.95 3.45 3.31
CA GLY A 32 -12.02 2.97 4.18
C GLY A 32 -11.86 3.40 5.63
N TRP A 33 -10.65 3.29 6.19
CA TRP A 33 -10.34 3.77 7.54
C TRP A 33 -10.46 5.30 7.64
N THR A 34 -9.96 6.04 6.65
CA THR A 34 -10.10 7.51 6.64
C THR A 34 -11.57 7.94 6.64
N MET A 35 -12.44 7.24 5.91
CA MET A 35 -13.88 7.53 5.85
C MET A 35 -14.59 7.27 7.18
N VAL A 36 -14.14 6.28 7.97
CA VAL A 36 -14.66 6.07 9.34
C VAL A 36 -14.24 7.22 10.25
N ILE A 37 -12.95 7.58 10.22
CA ILE A 37 -12.36 8.57 11.14
C ILE A 37 -12.86 9.99 10.85
N ILE A 38 -13.13 10.33 9.58
CA ILE A 38 -13.60 11.67 9.17
C ILE A 38 -14.85 12.12 9.95
N THR A 39 -15.71 11.18 10.34
CA THR A 39 -16.95 11.46 11.08
C THR A 39 -16.71 11.81 12.55
N THR A 40 -15.59 11.38 13.11
CA THR A 40 -15.24 11.57 14.53
C THR A 40 -14.27 12.72 14.73
N SER A 41 -13.28 12.87 13.86
CA SER A 41 -12.28 13.93 13.93
C SER A 41 -11.72 14.24 12.52
N PRO A 42 -12.13 15.35 11.88
CA PRO A 42 -11.71 15.65 10.52
C PRO A 42 -10.21 15.94 10.41
N ASN A 43 -9.59 16.52 11.45
CA ASN A 43 -8.16 16.87 11.44
C ASN A 43 -7.25 15.64 11.38
N THR A 44 -7.59 14.56 12.09
CA THR A 44 -6.79 13.31 12.09
C THR A 44 -6.94 12.57 10.78
N ALA A 45 -8.12 12.60 10.17
CA ALA A 45 -8.38 12.02 8.85
C ALA A 45 -7.58 12.75 7.75
N ALA A 46 -7.52 14.08 7.79
CA ALA A 46 -6.71 14.87 6.84
C ALA A 46 -5.21 14.53 6.96
N LEU A 47 -4.71 14.40 8.19
CA LEU A 47 -3.32 14.02 8.45
C LEU A 47 -3.02 12.60 7.92
N ASN A 48 -3.91 11.63 8.12
CA ASN A 48 -3.75 10.27 7.60
C ASN A 48 -3.71 10.24 6.05
N ILE A 49 -4.61 10.98 5.38
CA ILE A 49 -4.59 11.09 3.91
C ILE A 49 -3.26 11.71 3.44
N MET A 50 -2.76 12.73 4.12
CA MET A 50 -1.51 13.39 3.74
C MET A 50 -0.31 12.44 3.87
N ILE A 51 -0.19 11.73 4.99
CA ILE A 51 0.84 10.69 5.19
C ILE A 51 0.73 9.62 4.10
N TYR A 52 -0.49 9.14 3.84
CA TYR A 52 -0.72 8.10 2.85
C TYR A 52 -0.27 8.50 1.44
N ILE A 53 -0.57 9.73 0.99
CA ILE A 53 -0.12 10.23 -0.32
C ILE A 53 1.42 10.30 -0.37
N THR A 54 2.05 10.78 0.69
CA THR A 54 3.52 10.86 0.75
C THR A 54 4.19 9.50 0.68
N MET A 55 3.56 8.45 1.20
CA MET A 55 4.06 7.07 1.18
C MET A 55 3.76 6.34 -0.14
N LEU A 56 2.65 6.66 -0.79
CA LEU A 56 2.24 6.03 -2.07
C LEU A 56 3.15 6.46 -3.24
N THR A 57 3.63 7.70 -3.24
CA THR A 57 4.46 8.22 -4.34
C THR A 57 5.81 7.50 -4.52
N PRO A 58 6.65 7.29 -3.49
CA PRO A 58 7.92 6.58 -3.64
C PRO A 58 7.70 5.09 -3.92
N THR A 59 6.65 4.46 -3.38
CA THR A 59 6.37 3.03 -3.59
C THR A 59 6.01 2.72 -5.04
N LEU A 60 5.13 3.52 -5.65
CA LEU A 60 4.81 3.40 -7.08
C LEU A 60 6.03 3.67 -7.96
N LEU A 61 6.88 4.63 -7.58
CA LEU A 61 8.09 4.95 -8.32
C LEU A 61 9.09 3.78 -8.29
N LEU A 62 9.31 3.16 -7.13
CA LEU A 62 10.21 2.01 -6.97
C LEU A 62 9.72 0.81 -7.78
N ILE A 63 8.42 0.51 -7.74
CA ILE A 63 7.82 -0.60 -8.50
C ILE A 63 8.00 -0.38 -10.01
N LYS A 64 7.83 0.87 -10.48
CA LYS A 64 8.07 1.23 -11.88
C LYS A 64 9.56 1.10 -12.25
N ASN A 65 10.47 1.60 -11.42
CA ASN A 65 11.91 1.57 -11.72
C ASN A 65 12.45 0.14 -11.80
N MET A 66 11.91 -0.79 -11.03
CA MET A 66 12.29 -2.20 -11.06
C MET A 66 11.53 -3.04 -12.10
N ASN A 67 10.59 -2.45 -12.85
CA ASN A 67 9.72 -3.16 -13.80
C ASN A 67 9.00 -4.39 -13.20
N MET A 68 8.70 -4.38 -11.90
CA MET A 68 8.04 -5.51 -11.23
C MET A 68 6.55 -5.53 -11.54
N LYS A 69 6.06 -6.65 -12.07
CA LYS A 69 4.62 -6.84 -12.35
C LYS A 69 4.00 -7.77 -11.33
N THR A 70 4.75 -8.78 -10.88
CA THR A 70 4.26 -9.83 -9.99
C THR A 70 5.05 -9.89 -8.68
N LEU A 71 4.43 -10.47 -7.64
CA LEU A 71 5.12 -10.79 -6.38
C LEU A 71 6.37 -11.67 -6.59
N LYS A 72 6.37 -12.52 -7.61
CA LYS A 72 7.50 -13.40 -7.92
C LYS A 72 8.72 -12.60 -8.40
N ASP A 73 8.50 -11.51 -9.12
CA ASP A 73 9.58 -10.62 -9.58
C ASP A 73 10.29 -9.94 -8.39
N SER A 74 9.58 -9.68 -7.29
CA SER A 74 10.19 -9.15 -6.05
C SER A 74 11.13 -10.13 -5.35
N THR A 75 11.03 -11.43 -5.63
CA THR A 75 11.93 -12.43 -5.02
C THR A 75 13.27 -12.51 -5.75
N THR A 76 13.31 -12.16 -7.04
CA THR A 76 14.53 -12.22 -7.86
C THR A 76 15.35 -10.93 -7.75
N THR A 77 14.72 -9.78 -7.45
CA THR A 77 15.39 -8.48 -7.24
C THR A 77 16.32 -8.47 -6.02
N TRP A 78 16.15 -9.39 -5.07
CA TRP A 78 17.08 -9.56 -3.94
C TRP A 78 18.52 -9.83 -4.43
N THR A 79 18.66 -10.59 -5.51
CA THR A 79 19.98 -10.96 -6.06
C THR A 79 20.62 -9.89 -6.92
N THR A 80 19.84 -8.98 -7.50
CA THR A 80 20.34 -7.93 -8.41
C THR A 80 20.58 -6.61 -7.71
N SER A 81 19.72 -6.23 -6.77
CA SER A 81 19.82 -4.98 -6.03
C SER A 81 19.20 -5.12 -4.64
N PRO A 82 19.95 -5.64 -3.64
CA PRO A 82 19.40 -5.94 -2.32
C PRO A 82 18.93 -4.70 -1.57
N THR A 83 19.64 -3.57 -1.72
CA THR A 83 19.33 -2.31 -1.01
C THR A 83 17.97 -1.74 -1.39
N THR A 84 17.64 -1.74 -2.67
CA THR A 84 16.38 -1.22 -3.19
C THR A 84 15.23 -2.19 -2.89
N ASN A 85 15.50 -3.51 -2.81
CA ASN A 85 14.50 -4.48 -2.38
C ASN A 85 14.17 -4.33 -0.88
N THR A 86 15.17 -4.11 -0.02
CA THR A 86 14.92 -3.81 1.41
C THR A 86 14.10 -2.54 1.60
N LEU A 87 14.39 -1.50 0.80
CA LEU A 87 13.64 -0.25 0.83
C LEU A 87 12.18 -0.47 0.39
N LEU A 88 11.95 -1.24 -0.69
CA LEU A 88 10.62 -1.59 -1.14
C LEU A 88 9.85 -2.36 -0.07
N THR A 89 10.46 -3.37 0.57
CA THR A 89 9.81 -4.14 1.62
C THR A 89 9.42 -3.28 2.82
N LEU A 90 10.30 -2.38 3.25
CA LEU A 90 10.02 -1.45 4.35
C LEU A 90 8.82 -0.55 4.02
N MET A 91 8.78 -0.03 2.79
CA MET A 91 7.67 0.81 2.35
C MET A 91 6.34 0.04 2.26
N LEU A 92 6.36 -1.23 1.82
CA LEU A 92 5.16 -2.07 1.79
C LEU A 92 4.66 -2.41 3.20
N LEU A 93 5.56 -2.64 4.16
CA LEU A 93 5.19 -2.85 5.57
C LEU A 93 4.52 -1.61 6.17
N SER A 94 5.06 -0.42 5.90
CA SER A 94 4.46 0.82 6.39
C SER A 94 3.07 1.11 5.80
N LEU A 95 2.82 0.75 4.54
CA LEU A 95 1.50 0.83 3.93
C LEU A 95 0.51 -0.17 4.56
N ALA A 96 1.01 -1.28 5.12
CA ALA A 96 0.19 -2.23 5.88
C ALA A 96 -0.04 -1.80 7.34
N GLY A 97 0.61 -0.72 7.80
CA GLY A 97 0.43 -0.14 9.14
C GLY A 97 1.50 -0.51 10.16
N LEU A 98 2.71 -0.92 9.72
CA LEU A 98 3.87 -1.23 10.56
C LEU A 98 4.96 -0.17 10.41
#